data_AF-A0A535LDJ0-F1
#
_entry.id   AF-A0A535LDJ0-F1
#
_cell.length_a   1.000
_cell.length_b   1.000
_cell.length_c   1.000
_cell.angle_alpha   90.00
_cell.angle_beta   90.00
_cell.angle_gamma   90.00
#
_symmetry.space_group_name_H-M   'P 1'
#
loop_
_entity.id
_entity.type
_entity.pdbx_description
1 polymer ?
#
loop_
_entity_poly.entity_id
_entity_poly.type
_entity_poly.pdbx_seq_one_letter_code
_entity_poly.pdbx_strand_id
1 'polypeptide(L)'
;MRRGRQTKTLAVFIVIFMLLLSACSQTSGSTTTTTQTGPVKIGVSVSLTGDASADGQAIKQGYQLWADYVNSHGGLLGHQVQMTFYDDATRPEQASLNYQKLIAVDKVNFVLGPFDDAFTVNGATVAKRYGYSFIQGTGTSPKDFTHGLTNMFSVSLSASRYMASLVHYILSLPS
;
A
#
# COMPACT_ATOMS: atom_id res chain seq x y z
N MET A 1 -80.92 -3.11 -20.81
CA MET A 1 -79.67 -3.86 -21.09
C MET A 1 -78.41 -3.00 -20.82
N ARG A 2 -78.02 -2.75 -19.55
CA ARG A 2 -76.83 -1.90 -19.25
C ARG A 2 -76.00 -2.30 -18.00
N ARG A 3 -76.25 -3.46 -17.38
CA ARG A 3 -75.58 -3.90 -16.13
C ARG A 3 -74.28 -4.71 -16.31
N GLY A 4 -73.99 -5.26 -17.50
CA GLY A 4 -72.86 -6.20 -17.70
C GLY A 4 -71.52 -5.61 -18.13
N ARG A 5 -71.46 -4.32 -18.50
CA ARG A 5 -70.23 -3.70 -19.02
C ARG A 5 -69.41 -2.95 -17.95
N GLN A 6 -70.05 -2.56 -16.84
CA GLN A 6 -69.44 -1.84 -15.71
C GLN A 6 -68.60 -2.75 -14.79
N THR A 7 -68.95 -4.03 -14.66
CA THR A 7 -68.25 -4.99 -13.79
C THR A 7 -66.90 -5.43 -14.37
N LYS A 8 -66.76 -5.47 -15.70
CA LYS A 8 -65.49 -5.79 -16.36
C LYS A 8 -64.47 -4.66 -16.25
N THR A 9 -64.91 -3.39 -16.23
CA THR A 9 -64.02 -2.23 -16.10
C THR A 9 -63.51 -2.07 -14.67
N LEU A 10 -64.33 -2.39 -13.66
CA LEU A 10 -63.94 -2.32 -12.25
C LEU A 10 -62.91 -3.42 -11.87
N ALA A 11 -63.04 -4.62 -12.45
CA ALA A 11 -62.11 -5.72 -12.22
C ALA A 11 -60.70 -5.46 -12.79
N VAL A 12 -60.60 -4.75 -13.92
CA VAL A 12 -59.31 -4.41 -14.56
C VAL A 12 -58.53 -3.37 -13.74
N PHE A 13 -59.21 -2.42 -13.10
CA PHE A 13 -58.56 -1.44 -12.23
C PHE A 13 -58.01 -2.05 -10.93
N ILE A 14 -58.68 -3.06 -10.36
CA ILE A 14 -58.24 -3.74 -9.14
C ILE A 14 -56.99 -4.61 -9.41
N VAL A 15 -56.91 -5.26 -10.57
CA VAL A 15 -55.73 -6.06 -10.96
C VAL A 15 -54.51 -5.17 -11.23
N ILE A 16 -54.70 -4.01 -11.85
CA ILE A 16 -53.61 -3.03 -12.08
C ILE A 16 -53.12 -2.43 -10.76
N PHE A 17 -54.00 -2.19 -9.78
CA PHE A 17 -53.63 -1.69 -8.46
C PHE A 17 -52.86 -2.74 -7.63
N MET A 18 -53.18 -4.03 -7.76
CA MET A 18 -52.44 -5.12 -7.10
C MET A 18 -51.04 -5.35 -7.71
N LEU A 19 -50.85 -5.07 -9.00
CA LEU A 19 -49.53 -5.13 -9.66
C LEU A 19 -48.59 -3.98 -9.24
N LEU A 20 -49.14 -2.84 -8.78
CA LEU A 20 -48.38 -1.68 -8.33
C LEU A 20 -47.88 -1.80 -6.88
N LEU A 21 -48.50 -2.63 -6.04
CA LEU A 21 -48.10 -2.80 -4.64
C LEU A 21 -46.94 -3.80 -4.43
N SER A 22 -46.59 -4.61 -5.44
CA SER A 22 -45.46 -5.56 -5.33
C SER A 22 -44.08 -4.93 -5.61
N ALA A 23 -44.05 -3.66 -6.02
CA ALA A 23 -42.82 -2.95 -6.40
C ALA A 23 -42.06 -2.29 -5.24
N CYS A 24 -42.56 -2.40 -4.00
CA CYS A 24 -41.92 -1.80 -2.81
C CYS A 24 -41.35 -2.83 -1.83
N SER A 25 -41.16 -4.07 -2.24
CA SER A 25 -40.38 -5.05 -1.48
C SER A 25 -38.90 -4.69 -1.55
N GLN A 26 -38.49 -3.84 -0.61
CA GLN A 26 -37.15 -3.66 -0.06
C GLN A 26 -36.04 -4.38 -0.84
N THR A 27 -35.49 -3.68 -1.82
CA THR A 27 -34.09 -3.84 -2.20
C THR A 27 -33.27 -3.36 -1.01
N SER A 28 -33.11 -4.20 0.00
CA SER A 28 -31.97 -4.11 0.91
C SER A 28 -30.75 -4.22 0.01
N GLY A 29 -30.25 -3.06 -0.43
CA GLY A 29 -28.97 -2.95 -1.09
C GLY A 29 -27.95 -3.46 -0.10
N SER A 30 -27.69 -4.76 -0.16
CA SER A 30 -26.48 -5.34 0.39
C SER A 30 -25.38 -4.54 -0.26
N THR A 31 -24.85 -3.58 0.50
CA THR A 31 -23.53 -3.03 0.22
C THR A 31 -22.63 -4.24 0.33
N THR A 32 -22.44 -4.93 -0.79
CA THR A 32 -21.37 -5.89 -0.95
C THR A 32 -20.13 -5.02 -0.84
N THR A 33 -19.69 -4.78 0.39
CA THR A 33 -18.33 -4.37 0.66
C THR A 33 -17.53 -5.47 0.01
N THR A 34 -16.99 -5.18 -1.18
CA THR A 34 -16.07 -6.05 -1.88
C THR A 34 -14.89 -6.20 -0.94
N THR A 35 -14.99 -7.15 0.00
CA THR A 35 -13.91 -7.50 0.89
C THR A 35 -12.87 -8.02 -0.08
N GLN A 36 -11.82 -7.24 -0.31
CA GLN A 36 -10.81 -7.56 -1.30
C GLN A 36 -10.10 -8.83 -0.80
N THR A 37 -10.62 -9.99 -1.16
CA THR A 37 -10.18 -11.27 -0.59
C THR A 37 -8.74 -11.53 -1.01
N GLY A 38 -7.81 -11.48 -0.06
CA GLY A 38 -6.40 -11.78 -0.29
C GLY A 38 -5.46 -11.05 0.66
N PRO A 39 -4.19 -11.48 0.73
CA PRO A 39 -3.17 -10.80 1.50
C PRO A 39 -2.76 -9.49 0.84
N VAL A 40 -2.29 -8.53 1.64
CA VAL A 40 -1.54 -7.37 1.17
C VAL A 40 -0.11 -7.83 0.89
N LYS A 41 0.26 -7.89 -0.39
CA LYS A 41 1.59 -8.29 -0.86
C LYS A 41 2.54 -7.10 -0.84
N ILE A 42 3.69 -7.26 -0.20
CA ILE A 42 4.69 -6.21 -0.06
C ILE A 42 6.05 -6.73 -0.53
N GLY A 43 6.66 -6.01 -1.48
CA GLY A 43 7.94 -6.36 -2.07
C GLY A 43 9.10 -5.50 -1.57
N VAL A 44 10.26 -6.10 -1.33
CA VAL A 44 11.47 -5.37 -0.92
C VAL A 44 12.71 -5.97 -1.60
N SER A 45 13.58 -5.12 -2.14
CA SER A 45 14.95 -5.52 -2.49
C SER A 45 15.85 -5.31 -1.28
N VAL A 46 16.65 -6.31 -0.91
CA VAL A 46 17.49 -6.28 0.29
C VAL A 46 18.84 -6.91 -0.03
N SER A 47 19.94 -6.36 0.49
CA SER A 47 21.28 -6.92 0.32
C SER A 47 21.47 -8.14 1.21
N LEU A 48 21.10 -9.34 0.74
CA LEU A 48 21.23 -10.59 1.50
C LEU A 48 22.61 -11.22 1.30
N THR A 49 23.28 -10.89 0.19
CA THR A 49 24.67 -11.23 -0.10
C THR A 49 25.49 -9.97 -0.43
N GLY A 50 26.82 -10.12 -0.47
CA GLY A 50 27.76 -9.02 -0.69
C GLY A 50 28.14 -8.30 0.60
N ASP A 51 28.77 -7.13 0.43
CA ASP A 51 29.43 -6.39 1.51
C ASP A 51 28.47 -5.88 2.59
N ALA A 52 27.22 -5.55 2.21
CA ALA A 52 26.19 -5.08 3.12
C ALA A 52 25.27 -6.21 3.66
N SER A 53 25.69 -7.47 3.55
CA SER A 53 24.84 -8.63 3.88
C SER A 53 24.38 -8.67 5.34
N ALA A 54 25.22 -8.26 6.29
CA ALA A 54 24.85 -8.23 7.70
C ALA A 54 23.66 -7.28 7.96
N ASP A 55 23.72 -6.06 7.42
CA ASP A 55 22.66 -5.06 7.54
C ASP A 55 21.39 -5.50 6.82
N GLY A 56 21.52 -6.08 5.62
CA GLY A 56 20.36 -6.57 4.89
C GLY A 56 19.66 -7.74 5.58
N GLN A 57 20.38 -8.65 6.24
CA GLN A 57 19.76 -9.70 7.06
C GLN A 57 18.97 -9.10 8.24
N ALA A 58 19.54 -8.12 8.94
CA ALA A 58 18.85 -7.44 10.03
C ALA A 58 17.56 -6.74 9.57
N ILE A 59 17.58 -6.11 8.40
CA ILE A 59 16.41 -5.42 7.82
C ILE A 59 15.35 -6.41 7.39
N LYS A 60 15.73 -7.51 6.73
CA LYS A 60 14.79 -8.58 6.39
C LYS A 60 14.10 -9.13 7.64
N GLN A 61 14.86 -9.35 8.72
CA GLN A 61 14.31 -9.79 10.00
C GLN A 61 13.34 -8.76 10.59
N GLY A 62 13.68 -7.47 10.55
CA GLY A 62 12.81 -6.39 11.02
C GLY A 62 11.48 -6.31 10.26
N TYR A 63 11.53 -6.39 8.93
CA TYR A 63 10.31 -6.43 8.11
C TYR A 63 9.47 -7.69 8.36
N GLN A 64 10.11 -8.85 8.51
CA GLN A 64 9.41 -10.09 8.82
C GLN A 64 8.74 -10.02 10.19
N LEU A 65 9.46 -9.53 11.20
CA LEU A 65 8.92 -9.34 12.55
C LEU A 65 7.69 -8.41 12.54
N TRP A 66 7.75 -7.30 11.80
CA TRP A 66 6.60 -6.41 11.65
C TRP A 66 5.42 -7.12 10.98
N ALA A 67 5.64 -7.85 9.90
CA ALA A 67 4.58 -8.58 9.20
C ALA A 67 3.93 -9.62 10.13
N ASP A 68 4.74 -10.38 10.88
CA ASP A 68 4.26 -11.39 11.83
C ASP A 68 3.47 -10.75 12.99
N TYR A 69 3.95 -9.61 13.51
CA TYR A 69 3.24 -8.85 14.52
C TYR A 69 1.88 -8.35 14.00
N VAL A 70 1.85 -7.70 12.84
CA VAL A 70 0.59 -7.21 12.24
C VAL A 70 -0.38 -8.37 11.99
N ASN A 71 0.12 -9.48 11.45
CA ASN A 71 -0.67 -10.66 11.13
C ASN A 71 -1.27 -11.34 12.35
N SER A 72 -0.51 -11.41 13.45
CA SER A 72 -1.00 -11.93 14.74
C SER A 72 -2.05 -11.03 15.41
N HIS A 73 -2.16 -9.77 15.00
CA HIS A 73 -3.12 -8.79 15.52
C HIS A 73 -4.29 -8.52 14.56
N GLY A 74 -4.60 -9.49 13.68
CA GLY A 74 -5.75 -9.40 12.77
C GLY A 74 -5.43 -8.84 11.38
N GLY A 75 -4.16 -8.53 11.10
CA GLY A 75 -3.71 -8.10 9.79
C GLY A 75 -3.89 -6.60 9.53
N LEU A 76 -3.33 -6.14 8.42
CA LEU A 76 -3.44 -4.75 7.99
C LEU A 76 -4.82 -4.52 7.37
N LEU A 77 -5.65 -3.72 8.04
CA LEU A 77 -7.06 -3.49 7.64
C LEU A 77 -7.85 -4.80 7.47
N GLY A 78 -7.52 -5.84 8.25
CA GLY A 78 -8.15 -7.16 8.15
C GLY A 78 -7.51 -8.10 7.11
N HIS A 79 -6.45 -7.68 6.41
CA HIS A 79 -5.72 -8.48 5.43
C HIS A 79 -4.38 -8.94 5.97
N GLN A 80 -4.03 -10.21 5.76
CA GLN A 80 -2.71 -10.72 6.09
C GLN A 80 -1.64 -10.05 5.22
N VAL A 81 -0.53 -9.66 5.81
CA VAL A 81 0.66 -9.15 5.13
C VAL A 81 1.48 -10.32 4.60
N GLN A 82 1.81 -10.29 3.32
CA GLN A 82 2.71 -11.25 2.67
C GLN A 82 3.95 -10.52 2.15
N MET A 83 5.11 -10.83 2.72
CA MET A 83 6.38 -10.25 2.32
C MET A 83 7.05 -11.07 1.20
N THR A 84 7.60 -10.38 0.19
CA THR A 84 8.47 -10.95 -0.83
C THR A 84 9.80 -10.19 -0.82
N PHE A 85 10.90 -10.92 -0.66
CA PHE A 85 12.25 -10.36 -0.62
C PHE A 85 13.06 -10.85 -1.82
N TYR A 86 13.81 -9.94 -2.45
CA TYR A 86 14.85 -10.30 -3.41
C TYR A 86 16.20 -9.79 -2.98
N ASP A 87 17.23 -10.61 -3.22
CA ASP A 87 18.61 -10.25 -3.00
C ASP A 87 19.11 -9.33 -4.12
N ASP A 88 19.67 -8.17 -3.77
CA ASP A 88 20.36 -7.30 -4.73
C ASP A 88 21.88 -7.52 -4.78
N ALA A 89 22.42 -8.36 -3.90
CA ALA A 89 23.86 -8.60 -3.77
C ALA A 89 24.68 -7.32 -3.61
N THR A 90 24.10 -6.27 -2.99
CA THR A 90 24.72 -4.94 -2.84
C THR A 90 24.99 -4.25 -4.21
N ARG A 91 24.15 -4.50 -5.23
CA ARG A 91 24.31 -3.92 -6.59
C ARG A 91 23.12 -3.06 -7.03
N PRO A 92 23.32 -1.76 -7.35
CA PRO A 92 22.21 -0.85 -7.66
C PRO A 92 21.37 -1.23 -8.88
N GLU A 93 22.02 -1.82 -9.89
CA GLU A 93 21.33 -2.34 -11.07
C GLU A 93 20.44 -3.53 -10.71
N GLN A 94 20.91 -4.44 -9.85
CA GLN A 94 20.12 -5.58 -9.41
C GLN A 94 18.90 -5.15 -8.59
N ALA A 95 19.03 -4.14 -7.72
CA ALA A 95 17.89 -3.57 -7.00
C ALA A 95 16.81 -3.04 -7.97
N SER A 96 17.22 -2.36 -9.05
CA SER A 96 16.28 -1.88 -10.08
C SER A 96 15.52 -3.02 -10.76
N LEU A 97 16.22 -4.11 -11.10
CA LEU A 97 15.62 -5.31 -11.69
C LEU A 97 14.67 -6.00 -10.71
N ASN A 98 15.05 -6.08 -9.43
CA ASN A 98 14.22 -6.66 -8.38
C ASN A 98 12.90 -5.89 -8.25
N TYR A 99 12.93 -4.55 -8.18
CA TYR A 99 11.70 -3.74 -8.12
C TYR A 99 10.85 -3.88 -9.39
N GLN A 100 11.48 -3.94 -10.56
CA GLN A 100 10.75 -4.20 -11.79
C GLN A 100 10.05 -5.56 -11.75
N LYS A 101 10.71 -6.60 -11.25
CA LYS A 101 10.11 -7.94 -11.09
C LYS A 101 8.97 -7.93 -10.08
N LEU A 102 9.18 -7.36 -8.89
CA LEU A 102 8.18 -7.27 -7.83
C LEU A 102 6.88 -6.62 -8.34
N ILE A 103 7.02 -5.52 -9.08
CA ILE A 103 5.88 -4.74 -9.58
C ILE A 103 5.27 -5.37 -10.83
N ALA A 104 6.08 -5.70 -11.84
CA ALA A 104 5.58 -6.10 -13.15
C ALA A 104 5.19 -7.58 -13.22
N VAL A 105 5.89 -8.46 -12.48
CA VAL A 105 5.71 -9.92 -12.52
C VAL A 105 4.95 -10.39 -11.29
N ASP A 106 5.44 -10.07 -10.08
CA ASP A 106 4.87 -10.60 -8.83
C ASP A 106 3.61 -9.85 -8.40
N LYS A 107 3.35 -8.69 -9.02
CA LYS A 107 2.17 -7.84 -8.80
C LYS A 107 1.92 -7.56 -7.32
N VAL A 108 2.98 -7.22 -6.58
CA VAL A 108 2.86 -6.80 -5.18
C VAL A 108 1.99 -5.54 -5.06
N ASN A 109 1.29 -5.34 -3.94
CA ASN A 109 0.47 -4.15 -3.71
C ASN A 109 1.32 -2.93 -3.35
N PHE A 110 2.41 -3.15 -2.61
CA PHE A 110 3.32 -2.09 -2.17
C PHE A 110 4.77 -2.51 -2.35
N VAL A 111 5.65 -1.54 -2.49
CA VAL A 111 7.09 -1.73 -2.40
C VAL A 111 7.66 -0.86 -1.28
N LEU A 112 8.58 -1.43 -0.50
CA LEU A 112 9.32 -0.71 0.53
C LEU A 112 10.79 -0.60 0.14
N GLY A 113 11.45 0.41 0.69
CA GLY A 113 12.82 0.74 0.38
C GLY A 113 13.85 -0.19 1.02
N PRO A 114 15.03 -0.30 0.38
CA PRO A 114 16.19 -1.01 0.89
C PRO A 114 16.89 -0.19 2.00
N PHE A 115 18.04 -0.69 2.48
CA PHE A 115 18.88 -0.01 3.47
C PHE A 115 19.55 1.27 2.95
N ASP A 116 20.15 1.20 1.77
CA ASP A 116 21.06 2.24 1.29
C ASP A 116 20.35 3.30 0.43
N ASP A 117 20.83 4.52 0.54
CA ASP A 117 20.39 5.69 -0.24
C ASP A 117 20.54 5.44 -1.74
N ALA A 118 21.65 4.83 -2.17
CA ALA A 118 21.92 4.58 -3.60
C ALA A 118 20.94 3.57 -4.22
N PHE A 119 20.56 2.53 -3.48
CA PHE A 119 19.54 1.57 -3.94
C PHE A 119 18.15 2.20 -3.95
N THR A 120 17.91 3.18 -3.09
CA THR A 120 16.61 3.79 -2.94
C THR A 120 16.24 4.70 -4.09
N VAL A 121 17.12 5.60 -4.55
CA VAL A 121 16.80 6.47 -5.69
C VAL A 121 16.47 5.63 -6.94
N ASN A 122 17.21 4.54 -7.15
CA ASN A 122 16.97 3.60 -8.23
C ASN A 122 15.63 2.87 -8.09
N GLY A 123 15.35 2.29 -6.92
CA GLY A 123 14.08 1.63 -6.64
C GLY A 123 12.87 2.56 -6.77
N ALA A 124 12.96 3.76 -6.22
CA ALA A 124 11.92 4.78 -6.28
C ALA A 124 11.68 5.26 -7.72
N THR A 125 12.73 5.38 -8.54
CA THR A 125 12.60 5.70 -9.98
C THR A 125 11.85 4.61 -10.72
N VAL A 126 12.15 3.34 -10.47
CA VAL A 126 11.41 2.22 -11.06
C VAL A 126 9.95 2.26 -10.60
N ALA A 127 9.69 2.38 -9.30
CA ALA A 127 8.35 2.48 -8.74
C ALA A 127 7.54 3.63 -9.36
N LYS A 128 8.16 4.80 -9.58
CA LYS A 128 7.53 5.97 -10.20
C LYS A 128 7.03 5.65 -11.61
N ARG A 129 7.82 4.94 -12.42
CA ARG A 129 7.44 4.54 -13.80
C ARG A 129 6.20 3.65 -13.83
N TYR A 130 5.96 2.87 -12.78
CA TYR A 130 4.78 2.01 -12.64
C TYR A 130 3.65 2.64 -11.83
N GLY A 131 3.79 3.89 -11.37
CA GLY A 131 2.78 4.58 -10.56
C GLY A 131 2.71 4.11 -9.09
N TYR A 132 3.77 3.49 -8.57
CA TYR A 132 3.84 3.02 -7.19
C TYR A 132 4.41 4.10 -6.26
N SER A 133 3.85 4.17 -5.05
CA SER A 133 4.52 4.83 -3.93
C SER A 133 5.72 3.99 -3.49
N PHE A 134 6.71 4.67 -2.93
CA PHE A 134 7.95 4.07 -2.46
C PHE A 134 8.24 4.58 -1.04
N ILE A 135 8.10 3.71 -0.05
CA ILE A 135 8.33 4.08 1.35
C ILE A 135 9.74 3.64 1.74
N GLN A 136 10.63 4.59 2.01
CA GLN A 136 11.99 4.32 2.44
C GLN A 136 12.12 4.34 3.97
N GLY A 137 12.76 3.31 4.53
CA GLY A 137 12.98 3.16 5.97
C GLY A 137 14.16 3.99 6.51
N THR A 138 15.26 4.01 5.77
CA THR A 138 16.59 4.26 6.34
C THR A 138 17.35 5.41 5.70
N GLY A 139 16.89 5.90 4.54
CA GLY A 139 17.56 7.02 3.88
C GLY A 139 17.26 8.34 4.51
N THR A 140 18.34 9.07 4.72
CA THR A 140 18.36 10.32 5.47
C THR A 140 19.03 11.42 4.65
N SER A 141 19.72 11.07 3.56
CA SER A 141 20.35 12.03 2.67
C SER A 141 19.29 12.98 2.08
N PRO A 142 19.43 14.31 2.27
CA PRO A 142 18.55 15.27 1.61
C PRO A 142 18.55 15.10 0.08
N LYS A 143 19.65 14.59 -0.49
CA LYS A 143 19.80 14.41 -1.94
C LYS A 143 18.79 13.43 -2.51
N ASP A 144 18.36 12.44 -1.73
CA ASP A 144 17.39 11.43 -2.16
C ASP A 144 16.08 12.11 -2.61
N PHE A 145 15.70 13.22 -1.95
CA PHE A 145 14.50 14.01 -2.27
C PHE A 145 14.72 15.07 -3.36
N THR A 146 15.96 15.30 -3.79
CA THR A 146 16.28 16.31 -4.82
C THR A 146 16.19 15.80 -6.25
N HIS A 147 15.91 14.50 -6.44
CA HIS A 147 15.82 13.86 -7.77
C HIS A 147 14.48 14.09 -8.50
N GLY A 148 13.61 14.97 -8.02
CA GLY A 148 12.28 15.21 -8.61
C GLY A 148 11.33 14.00 -8.50
N LEU A 149 11.62 13.07 -7.58
CA LEU A 149 10.79 11.91 -7.29
C LEU A 149 9.66 12.35 -6.33
N THR A 150 8.42 12.31 -6.84
CA THR A 150 7.21 12.72 -6.09
C THR A 150 6.51 11.54 -5.41
N ASN A 151 7.04 10.33 -5.58
CA ASN A 151 6.45 9.09 -5.08
C ASN A 151 7.25 8.48 -3.92
N MET A 152 8.28 9.18 -3.41
CA MET A 152 9.15 8.68 -2.35
C MET A 152 8.83 9.34 -1.01
N PHE A 153 8.65 8.51 0.02
CA PHE A 153 8.28 8.93 1.37
C PHE A 153 9.25 8.29 2.38
N SER A 154 9.87 9.07 3.27
CA SER A 154 10.75 8.52 4.32
C SER A 154 10.09 8.60 5.69
N VAL A 155 10.34 7.57 6.50
CA VAL A 155 9.94 7.51 7.91
C VAL A 155 11.03 8.04 8.85
N SER A 156 12.22 8.35 8.32
CA SER A 156 13.38 8.86 9.07
C SER A 156 13.54 10.37 8.89
N LEU A 157 14.06 11.05 9.93
CA LEU A 157 14.45 12.46 9.83
C LEU A 157 15.64 12.58 8.86
N SER A 158 15.60 13.58 7.97
CA SER A 158 16.75 13.85 7.11
C SER A 158 18.01 14.14 7.94
N ALA A 159 19.16 13.63 7.47
CA ALA A 159 20.45 13.70 8.14
C ALA A 159 20.87 15.13 8.48
N SER A 160 20.47 16.10 7.65
CA SER A 160 20.69 17.54 7.88
C SER A 160 20.05 18.05 9.17
N ARG A 161 19.08 17.33 9.73
CA ARG A 161 18.35 17.70 10.95
C ARG A 161 18.77 16.90 12.18
N TYR A 162 19.62 15.88 12.06
CA TYR A 162 20.00 15.06 13.22
C TYR A 162 20.72 15.87 14.31
N MET A 163 21.61 16.78 13.91
CA MET A 163 22.37 17.61 14.85
C MET A 163 21.76 18.98 15.09
N ALA A 164 20.63 19.31 14.47
CA ALA A 164 20.00 20.62 14.65
C ALA A 164 19.60 20.83 16.12
N SER A 165 19.05 19.81 16.79
CA SER A 165 18.72 19.88 18.22
C SER A 165 19.95 20.07 19.10
N LEU A 166 21.05 19.37 18.80
CA LEU A 166 22.32 19.51 19.53
C LEU A 166 22.94 20.90 19.33
N VAL A 167 22.97 21.41 18.10
CA VAL A 167 23.48 22.75 17.80
C VAL A 167 22.65 23.81 18.51
N HIS A 168 21.31 23.70 18.49
CA HIS A 168 20.43 24.61 19.22
C HIS A 168 20.65 24.54 20.74
N TYR A 169 20.90 23.34 21.29
CA TYR A 169 21.24 23.18 22.70
C TYR A 169 22.57 23.88 23.04
N ILE A 170 23.62 23.67 22.25
CA ILE A 170 24.93 24.31 22.46
C ILE A 170 24.81 25.84 22.39
N LEU A 171 24.07 26.37 21.41
CA LEU A 171 23.82 27.81 21.27
C LEU A 171 22.97 28.40 22.41
N SER A 172 22.25 27.57 23.16
CA SER A 172 21.45 27.99 24.31
C SER A 172 22.23 28.03 25.63
N LEU A 173 23.48 27.51 25.66
CA LEU A 173 24.32 27.55 26.84
C LEU A 173 24.78 28.99 27.13
N PRO A 174 24.80 29.42 28.41
CA PRO A 174 25.31 30.74 28.76
C PRO A 174 26.78 30.86 28.41
N SER A 175 27.14 31.96 27.75
CA SER A 175 28.50 32.34 27.36
C SER A 175 29.40 32.64 28.55
#